data_AF-A0A7S1HNN4-F1
#
_entry.id   AF-A0A7S1HNN4-F1
#
_cell.length_a   1.000
_cell.length_b   1.000
_cell.length_c   1.000
_cell.angle_alpha   90.00
_cell.angle_beta   90.00
_cell.angle_gamma   90.00
#
_symmetry.space_group_name_H-M   'P 1'
#
loop_
_entity.id
_entity.type
_entity.pdbx_description
1 polymer ?
#
loop_
_entity_poly.entity_id
_entity_poly.type
_entity_poly.pdbx_seq_one_letter_code
_entity_poly.pdbx_strand_id
1 'polypeptide(L)'
;NNDLYGRSLVSGCVVMLALCVPCALALFAAGPIMLAAGIEAELVQPAAEFVQWLVPGLYPSVANLLFTKFLQNQKILAPSVYMALAANAFNIVCNYVLIYQSGLGFIGAPMATSVTRIVYFAVVVYYCVRKAPTLERPTWPQWKLANVSWSDCRKFCELGFPGAAMIALEAWAFEVTFFMVSYIGPVQLDAHSALMNTQGFVYMSFPLALSIAASIRVGHLLGAGEAEEARLACRVTICNSLAFMSCLAMLQLIFRERIGWIYSDDVEVVALVSTLVPLCCTFLLVDGLQSALA
;
A
#
# COMPACT_ATOMS: atom_id res chain seq x y z
N ASN A 1 -6.05 -2.44 -29.23
CA ASN A 1 -6.30 -3.89 -29.21
C ASN A 1 -7.12 -4.21 -27.95
N ASN A 2 -8.44 -4.31 -28.07
CA ASN A 2 -9.36 -4.26 -26.91
C ASN A 2 -9.29 -5.52 -26.03
N ASP A 3 -8.92 -6.67 -26.61
CA ASP A 3 -8.70 -7.92 -25.87
C ASP A 3 -7.48 -7.88 -24.94
N LEU A 4 -6.56 -6.94 -25.14
CA LEU A 4 -5.33 -6.84 -24.35
C LEU A 4 -5.65 -6.50 -22.88
N TYR A 5 -6.62 -5.63 -22.62
CA TYR A 5 -6.96 -5.19 -21.25
C TYR A 5 -7.49 -6.35 -20.40
N GLY A 6 -8.46 -7.10 -20.95
CA GLY A 6 -9.02 -8.26 -20.27
C GLY A 6 -7.95 -9.35 -20.07
N ARG A 7 -7.15 -9.65 -21.10
CA ARG A 7 -6.08 -10.64 -20.99
C ARG A 7 -5.02 -10.25 -19.97
N SER A 8 -4.58 -8.99 -19.96
CA SER A 8 -3.63 -8.48 -18.96
C SER A 8 -4.19 -8.53 -17.54
N LEU A 9 -5.49 -8.29 -17.34
CA LEU A 9 -6.12 -8.45 -16.02
C LEU A 9 -6.08 -9.92 -15.56
N VAL A 10 -6.44 -10.87 -16.42
CA VAL A 10 -6.42 -12.30 -16.07
C VAL A 10 -4.99 -12.78 -15.81
N SER A 11 -4.04 -12.46 -16.69
CA SER A 11 -2.62 -12.80 -16.51
C SER A 11 -2.05 -12.18 -15.22
N GLY A 12 -2.37 -10.92 -14.93
CA GLY A 12 -1.98 -10.26 -13.69
C GLY A 12 -2.55 -10.96 -12.45
N CYS A 13 -3.84 -11.34 -12.48
CA CYS A 13 -4.46 -12.11 -11.40
C CYS A 13 -3.75 -13.45 -11.17
N VAL A 14 -3.47 -14.20 -12.24
CA VAL A 14 -2.76 -15.49 -12.13
C VAL A 14 -1.38 -15.32 -11.53
N VAL A 15 -0.58 -14.38 -12.04
CA VAL A 15 0.78 -14.12 -11.54
C VAL A 15 0.74 -13.69 -10.07
N MET A 16 -0.10 -12.72 -9.73
CA MET A 16 -0.15 -12.17 -8.37
C MET A 16 -0.70 -13.15 -7.35
N LEU A 17 -1.72 -13.96 -7.71
CA LEU A 17 -2.22 -15.02 -6.83
C LEU A 17 -1.20 -16.14 -6.65
N ALA A 18 -0.43 -16.48 -7.69
CA ALA A 18 0.68 -17.43 -7.56
C ALA A 18 1.79 -16.90 -6.63
N LEU A 19 2.11 -15.60 -6.71
CA LEU A 19 3.06 -14.95 -5.79
C LEU A 19 2.52 -14.83 -4.35
N CYS A 20 1.20 -14.81 -4.14
CA CYS A 20 0.62 -14.86 -2.79
C CYS A 20 0.90 -16.19 -2.07
N VAL A 21 1.15 -17.29 -2.81
CA VAL A 21 1.40 -18.61 -2.21
C VAL A 21 2.68 -18.62 -1.35
N PRO A 22 3.88 -18.27 -1.86
CA PRO A 22 5.08 -18.23 -1.02
C PRO A 22 4.96 -17.21 0.12
N CYS A 23 4.29 -16.07 -0.10
CA CYS A 23 4.01 -15.11 0.98
C CYS A 23 3.13 -15.73 2.07
N ALA A 24 2.04 -16.39 1.71
CA ALA A 24 1.15 -17.06 2.66
C ALA A 24 1.89 -18.15 3.44
N LEU A 25 2.73 -18.95 2.78
CA LEU A 25 3.55 -19.97 3.44
C LEU A 25 4.53 -19.34 4.44
N ALA A 26 5.18 -18.22 4.09
CA ALA A 26 6.06 -17.49 5.00
C ALA A 26 5.29 -16.94 6.21
N LEU A 27 4.08 -16.41 6.02
CA LEU A 27 3.21 -15.92 7.11
C LEU A 27 2.72 -17.06 8.02
N PHE A 28 2.43 -18.24 7.47
CA PHE A 28 2.12 -19.41 8.28
C PHE A 28 3.34 -19.90 9.08
N ALA A 29 4.52 -19.82 8.49
CA ALA A 29 5.80 -20.14 9.12
C ALA A 29 6.36 -19.00 10.01
N ALA A 30 5.60 -17.93 10.25
CA ALA A 30 6.07 -16.76 10.99
C ALA A 30 6.56 -17.11 12.40
N GLY A 31 5.91 -18.03 13.11
CA GLY A 31 6.32 -18.45 14.46
C GLY A 31 7.75 -19.01 14.49
N PRO A 32 8.06 -20.09 13.74
CA PRO A 32 9.42 -20.60 13.61
C PRO A 32 10.45 -19.56 13.13
N ILE A 33 10.07 -18.68 12.20
CA ILE A 33 10.95 -17.61 11.70
C ILE A 33 11.29 -16.62 12.82
N MET A 34 10.30 -16.21 13.62
CA MET A 34 10.49 -15.28 14.74
C MET A 34 11.33 -15.91 15.86
N LEU A 35 11.13 -17.20 16.17
CA LEU A 35 11.97 -17.93 17.11
C LEU A 35 13.42 -18.03 16.62
N ALA A 36 13.63 -18.31 15.33
CA ALA A 36 14.96 -18.34 14.72
C ALA A 36 15.64 -16.97 14.72
N ALA A 37 14.87 -15.88 14.67
CA ALA A 37 15.35 -14.51 14.81
C ALA A 37 15.69 -14.12 16.27
N GLY A 38 15.44 -14.99 17.25
CA GLY A 38 15.76 -14.76 18.66
C GLY A 38 14.70 -13.99 19.44
N ILE A 39 13.47 -13.88 18.93
CA ILE A 39 12.36 -13.23 19.63
C ILE A 39 11.88 -14.11 20.79
N GLU A 40 11.54 -13.49 21.92
CA GLU A 40 11.02 -14.17 23.11
C GLU A 40 9.76 -14.97 22.80
N ALA A 41 9.73 -16.23 23.23
CA ALA A 41 8.66 -17.18 22.89
C ALA A 41 7.25 -16.71 23.29
N GLU A 42 7.14 -15.93 24.38
CA GLU A 42 5.90 -15.35 24.87
C GLU A 42 5.31 -14.31 23.90
N LEU A 43 6.17 -13.58 23.17
CA LEU A 43 5.77 -12.62 22.14
C LEU A 43 5.52 -13.29 20.78
N VAL A 44 6.21 -14.39 20.50
CA VAL A 44 6.09 -15.08 19.21
C VAL A 44 4.70 -15.67 19.01
N GLN A 45 4.15 -16.33 20.02
CA GLN A 45 2.85 -17.02 19.88
C GLN A 45 1.70 -16.06 19.47
N PRO A 46 1.44 -14.95 20.18
CA PRO A 46 0.39 -14.01 19.78
C PRO A 46 0.68 -13.31 18.44
N ALA A 47 1.96 -13.00 18.14
CA ALA A 47 2.33 -12.38 16.87
C ALA A 47 2.12 -13.33 15.68
N ALA A 48 2.51 -14.60 15.81
CA ALA A 48 2.31 -15.61 14.78
C ALA A 48 0.81 -15.86 14.53
N GLU A 49 0.02 -15.99 15.60
CA GLU A 49 -1.43 -16.14 15.49
C GLU A 49 -2.07 -14.94 14.78
N PHE A 50 -1.69 -13.72 15.16
CA PHE A 50 -2.18 -12.49 14.51
C PHE A 50 -1.95 -12.48 13.00
N VAL A 51 -0.73 -12.82 12.58
CA VAL A 51 -0.32 -12.83 11.17
C VAL A 51 -1.01 -13.95 10.39
N GLN A 52 -1.20 -15.13 11.00
CA GLN A 52 -1.91 -16.24 10.38
C GLN A 52 -3.38 -15.89 10.09
N TRP A 53 -4.05 -15.16 10.99
CA TRP A 53 -5.42 -14.68 10.79
C TRP A 53 -5.55 -13.59 9.71
N LEU A 54 -4.45 -12.97 9.27
CA LEU A 54 -4.42 -12.04 8.13
C LEU A 54 -4.30 -12.74 6.77
N VAL A 55 -3.83 -13.99 6.73
CA VAL A 55 -3.59 -14.74 5.48
C VAL A 55 -4.84 -14.85 4.60
N PRO A 56 -6.06 -15.13 5.11
CA PRO A 56 -7.26 -15.17 4.28
C PRO A 56 -7.53 -13.85 3.54
N GLY A 57 -7.17 -12.72 4.16
CA GLY A 57 -7.31 -11.38 3.58
C GLY A 57 -6.25 -11.04 2.52
N LEU A 58 -5.14 -11.80 2.43
CA LEU A 58 -4.05 -11.55 1.48
C LEU A 58 -4.53 -11.68 0.03
N TYR A 59 -5.11 -12.82 -0.33
CA TYR A 59 -5.52 -13.09 -1.72
C TYR A 59 -6.56 -12.08 -2.24
N PRO A 60 -7.65 -11.76 -1.52
CA PRO A 60 -8.62 -10.76 -1.96
C PRO A 60 -8.00 -9.37 -2.07
N SER A 61 -7.06 -9.00 -1.20
CA SER A 61 -6.45 -7.66 -1.24
C SER A 61 -5.65 -7.42 -2.51
N VAL A 62 -4.87 -8.42 -2.93
CA VAL A 62 -4.04 -8.34 -4.14
C VAL A 62 -4.90 -8.40 -5.39
N ALA A 63 -5.93 -9.26 -5.40
CA ALA A 63 -6.90 -9.28 -6.49
C ALA A 63 -7.62 -7.92 -6.61
N ASN A 64 -8.07 -7.35 -5.49
CA ASN A 64 -8.75 -6.05 -5.47
C ASN A 64 -7.88 -4.91 -6.03
N LEU A 65 -6.58 -4.92 -5.75
CA LEU A 65 -5.64 -3.97 -6.34
C LEU A 65 -5.69 -4.02 -7.88
N LEU A 66 -5.70 -5.21 -8.47
CA LEU A 66 -5.77 -5.39 -9.93
C LEU A 66 -7.10 -4.92 -10.52
N PHE A 67 -8.23 -5.22 -9.90
CA PHE A 67 -9.53 -4.73 -10.35
C PHE A 67 -9.66 -3.21 -10.21
N THR A 68 -9.12 -2.64 -9.15
CA THR A 68 -9.06 -1.19 -8.96
C THR A 68 -8.24 -0.54 -10.07
N LYS A 69 -7.07 -1.11 -10.42
CA LYS A 69 -6.24 -0.64 -11.53
C LYS A 69 -6.94 -0.80 -12.88
N PHE A 70 -7.69 -1.87 -13.09
CA PHE A 70 -8.51 -2.06 -14.29
C PHE A 70 -9.55 -0.94 -14.48
N LEU A 71 -10.21 -0.50 -13.42
CA LEU A 71 -11.15 0.64 -13.47
C LEU A 71 -10.41 1.98 -13.68
N GLN A 72 -9.29 2.20 -12.99
CA GLN A 72 -8.48 3.41 -13.10
C GLN A 72 -7.94 3.62 -14.53
N ASN A 73 -7.47 2.55 -15.19
CA ASN A 73 -6.99 2.55 -16.58
C ASN A 73 -8.10 2.84 -17.61
N GLN A 74 -9.35 2.87 -17.18
CA GLN A 74 -10.51 3.21 -18.01
C GLN A 74 -11.09 4.58 -17.66
N LYS A 75 -10.33 5.38 -16.88
CA LYS A 75 -10.77 6.69 -16.36
C LYS A 75 -12.00 6.60 -15.44
N ILE A 76 -12.26 5.43 -14.84
CA ILE A 76 -13.32 5.22 -13.84
C ILE A 76 -12.69 5.21 -12.45
N LEU A 77 -12.50 6.39 -11.85
CA LEU A 77 -11.80 6.53 -10.55
C LEU A 77 -12.75 6.64 -9.36
N ALA A 78 -13.81 7.45 -9.47
CA ALA A 78 -14.69 7.78 -8.34
C ALA A 78 -15.31 6.55 -7.62
N PRO A 79 -15.80 5.51 -8.34
CA PRO A 79 -16.36 4.33 -7.69
C PRO A 79 -15.37 3.62 -6.76
N SER A 80 -14.10 3.50 -7.15
CA SER A 80 -13.07 2.86 -6.33
C SER A 80 -12.84 3.63 -5.01
N VAL A 81 -12.95 4.96 -5.04
CA VAL A 81 -12.84 5.79 -3.83
C VAL A 81 -14.03 5.56 -2.89
N TYR A 82 -15.27 5.60 -3.42
CA TYR A 82 -16.46 5.37 -2.60
C TYR A 82 -16.50 3.96 -2.00
N MET A 83 -16.10 2.95 -2.77
CA MET A 83 -16.02 1.57 -2.28
C MET A 83 -14.93 1.42 -1.20
N ALA A 84 -13.78 2.08 -1.34
CA ALA A 84 -12.74 2.09 -0.31
C ALA A 84 -13.21 2.76 0.99
N LEU A 85 -13.92 3.90 0.90
CA LEU A 85 -14.51 4.57 2.06
C LEU A 85 -15.54 3.68 2.77
N ALA A 86 -16.43 3.04 2.00
CA ALA A 86 -17.41 2.11 2.53
C ALA A 86 -16.74 0.88 3.19
N ALA A 87 -15.68 0.35 2.59
CA ALA A 87 -14.90 -0.74 3.17
C ALA A 87 -14.24 -0.35 4.50
N ASN A 88 -13.71 0.86 4.62
CA ASN A 88 -13.17 1.36 5.89
C ASN A 88 -14.25 1.53 6.96
N ALA A 89 -15.42 2.09 6.61
CA ALA A 89 -16.54 2.19 7.54
C ALA A 89 -17.01 0.80 8.00
N PHE A 90 -17.10 -0.16 7.08
CA PHE A 90 -17.38 -1.57 7.40
C PHE A 90 -16.30 -2.19 8.31
N ASN A 91 -15.03 -1.86 8.09
CA ASN A 91 -13.93 -2.33 8.92
C ASN A 91 -14.04 -1.84 10.37
N ILE A 92 -14.43 -0.58 10.59
CA ILE A 92 -14.65 -0.02 11.93
C ILE A 92 -15.74 -0.81 12.66
N VAL A 93 -16.87 -1.07 11.99
CA VAL A 93 -17.97 -1.86 12.55
C VAL A 93 -17.54 -3.30 12.84
N CYS A 94 -16.87 -3.95 11.89
CA CYS A 94 -16.37 -5.32 12.08
C CYS A 94 -15.38 -5.43 13.23
N ASN A 95 -14.45 -4.48 13.38
CA ASN A 95 -13.52 -4.44 14.50
C ASN A 95 -14.28 -4.31 15.82
N TYR A 96 -15.23 -3.39 15.92
CA TYR A 96 -16.01 -3.22 17.14
C TYR A 96 -16.76 -4.50 17.55
N VAL A 97 -17.42 -5.15 16.58
CA VAL A 97 -18.18 -6.39 16.85
C VAL A 97 -17.24 -7.55 17.20
N LEU A 98 -16.18 -7.77 16.43
CA LEU A 98 -15.32 -8.95 16.62
C LEU A 98 -14.42 -8.82 17.84
N ILE A 99 -13.98 -7.62 18.19
CA ILE A 99 -13.14 -7.40 19.37
C ILE A 99 -13.97 -7.42 20.65
N TYR A 100 -15.08 -6.67 20.69
CA TYR A 100 -15.81 -6.43 21.95
C TYR A 100 -17.04 -7.32 22.15
N GLN A 101 -17.76 -7.70 21.08
CA GLN A 101 -19.06 -8.38 21.22
C GLN A 101 -18.97 -9.90 21.05
N SER A 102 -18.09 -10.41 20.19
CA SER A 102 -17.98 -11.84 19.92
C SER A 102 -17.02 -12.59 20.86
N GLY A 103 -16.35 -11.90 21.77
CA GLY A 103 -15.39 -12.50 22.71
C GLY A 103 -14.07 -12.96 22.08
N LEU A 104 -13.75 -12.58 20.84
CA LEU A 104 -12.49 -12.96 20.17
C LEU A 104 -11.30 -12.10 20.61
N GLY A 105 -11.53 -10.99 21.30
CA GLY A 105 -10.48 -10.12 21.83
C GLY A 105 -9.53 -9.66 20.73
N PHE A 106 -8.22 -9.85 20.94
CA PHE A 106 -7.19 -9.37 20.01
C PHE A 106 -7.25 -10.04 18.63
N ILE A 107 -7.67 -11.31 18.54
CA ILE A 107 -7.82 -12.06 17.28
C ILE A 107 -8.95 -11.46 16.41
N GLY A 108 -9.89 -10.74 17.04
CA GLY A 108 -10.94 -10.02 16.35
C GLY A 108 -10.41 -9.00 15.33
N ALA A 109 -9.27 -8.37 15.59
CA ALA A 109 -8.68 -7.35 14.72
C ALA A 109 -8.15 -7.88 13.36
N PRO A 110 -7.27 -8.91 13.31
CA PRO A 110 -6.81 -9.47 12.04
C PRO A 110 -7.95 -10.16 11.30
N MET A 111 -8.90 -10.78 12.02
CA MET A 111 -10.09 -11.38 11.42
C MET A 111 -11.01 -10.32 10.78
N ALA A 112 -11.29 -9.21 11.47
CA ALA A 112 -12.06 -8.09 10.92
C ALA A 112 -11.43 -7.54 9.66
N THR A 113 -10.10 -7.41 9.65
CA THR A 113 -9.32 -6.95 8.49
C THR A 113 -9.45 -7.92 7.32
N SER A 114 -9.29 -9.23 7.55
CA SER A 114 -9.46 -10.26 6.53
C SER A 114 -10.87 -10.27 5.95
N VAL A 115 -11.91 -10.24 6.80
CA VAL A 115 -13.31 -10.21 6.37
C VAL A 115 -13.60 -8.95 5.56
N THR A 116 -13.11 -7.79 5.99
CA THR A 116 -13.26 -6.53 5.26
C THR A 116 -12.63 -6.62 3.87
N ARG A 117 -11.42 -7.17 3.75
CA ARG A 117 -10.74 -7.33 2.46
C ARG A 117 -11.52 -8.25 1.51
N ILE A 118 -12.11 -9.33 2.04
CA ILE A 118 -12.98 -10.24 1.28
C ILE A 118 -14.23 -9.51 0.78
N VAL A 119 -14.94 -8.82 1.68
CA VAL A 119 -16.17 -8.09 1.33
C VAL A 119 -15.86 -6.98 0.32
N TYR A 120 -14.81 -6.20 0.55
CA TYR A 120 -14.39 -5.14 -0.36
C TYR A 120 -14.08 -5.69 -1.75
N PHE A 121 -13.33 -6.79 -1.83
CA PHE A 121 -13.08 -7.47 -3.10
C PHE A 121 -14.39 -7.91 -3.80
N ALA A 122 -15.33 -8.51 -3.05
CA ALA A 122 -16.62 -8.93 -3.60
C ALA A 122 -17.42 -7.74 -4.17
N VAL A 123 -17.45 -6.60 -3.48
CA VAL A 123 -18.11 -5.38 -3.96
C VAL A 123 -17.45 -4.84 -5.23
N VAL A 124 -16.12 -4.80 -5.29
CA VAL A 124 -15.39 -4.32 -6.47
C VAL A 124 -15.61 -5.23 -7.68
N VAL A 125 -15.58 -6.55 -7.49
CA VAL A 125 -15.87 -7.51 -8.57
C VAL A 125 -17.31 -7.38 -9.04
N TYR A 126 -18.28 -7.28 -8.12
CA TYR A 126 -19.68 -7.06 -8.45
C TYR A 126 -19.88 -5.79 -9.27
N TYR A 127 -19.26 -4.68 -8.85
CA TYR A 127 -19.29 -3.43 -9.58
C TYR A 127 -18.70 -3.58 -10.99
N CYS A 128 -17.53 -4.22 -11.11
CA CYS A 128 -16.89 -4.46 -12.39
C CYS A 128 -17.77 -5.27 -13.36
N VAL A 129 -18.36 -6.38 -12.89
CA VAL A 129 -19.26 -7.23 -13.69
C VAL A 129 -20.50 -6.46 -14.14
N ARG A 130 -21.08 -5.63 -13.26
CA ARG A 130 -22.24 -4.80 -13.58
C ARG A 130 -21.91 -3.67 -14.55
N LYS A 131 -20.71 -3.11 -14.45
CA LYS A 131 -20.25 -2.01 -15.31
C LYS A 131 -19.80 -2.50 -16.69
N ALA A 132 -19.30 -3.74 -16.78
CA ALA A 132 -18.74 -4.33 -18.00
C ALA A 132 -19.58 -4.13 -19.28
N PRO A 133 -20.92 -4.31 -19.27
CA PRO A 133 -21.76 -4.12 -20.47
C PRO A 133 -21.91 -2.66 -20.90
N THR A 134 -21.65 -1.70 -19.99
CA THR A 134 -21.81 -0.25 -20.21
C THR A 134 -20.51 0.45 -20.60
N LEU A 135 -19.40 -0.29 -20.67
CA LEU A 135 -18.12 0.26 -21.07
C LEU A 135 -18.13 0.56 -22.57
N GLU A 136 -17.56 1.71 -22.96
CA GLU A 136 -17.44 2.12 -24.37
C GLU A 136 -16.70 1.10 -25.24
N ARG A 137 -15.87 0.26 -24.61
CA ARG A 137 -15.11 -0.81 -25.26
C ARG A 137 -15.35 -2.12 -24.50
N PRO A 138 -15.48 -3.27 -25.20
CA PRO A 138 -15.62 -4.58 -24.57
C PRO A 138 -14.27 -5.04 -24.03
N THR A 139 -13.84 -4.48 -22.90
CA THR A 139 -12.56 -4.76 -22.23
C THR A 139 -12.66 -5.86 -21.18
N TRP A 140 -13.88 -6.31 -20.87
CA TRP A 140 -14.12 -7.33 -19.84
C TRP A 140 -13.59 -8.70 -20.29
N PRO A 141 -12.76 -9.37 -19.47
CA PRO A 141 -12.16 -10.64 -19.86
C PRO A 141 -13.17 -11.78 -19.98
N GLN A 142 -12.91 -12.66 -20.92
CA GLN A 142 -13.42 -14.03 -20.86
C GLN A 142 -12.56 -14.79 -19.85
N TRP A 143 -13.11 -15.10 -18.67
CA TRP A 143 -12.45 -15.81 -17.57
C TRP A 143 -12.16 -17.28 -17.91
N LYS A 144 -11.29 -17.51 -18.88
CA LYS A 144 -10.86 -18.83 -19.34
C LYS A 144 -9.35 -18.94 -19.17
N LEU A 145 -8.91 -19.95 -18.42
CA LEU A 145 -7.48 -20.28 -18.25
C LEU A 145 -6.77 -20.52 -19.59
N ALA A 146 -7.50 -21.04 -20.60
CA ALA A 146 -6.99 -21.24 -21.96
C ALA A 146 -6.55 -19.93 -22.66
N ASN A 147 -7.02 -18.77 -22.18
CA ASN A 147 -6.65 -17.47 -22.74
C ASN A 147 -5.42 -16.86 -22.04
N VAL A 148 -4.87 -17.53 -21.03
CA VAL A 148 -3.66 -17.10 -20.30
C VAL A 148 -2.45 -17.55 -21.09
N SER A 149 -1.80 -16.61 -21.77
CA SER A 149 -0.53 -16.87 -22.44
C SER A 149 0.63 -16.69 -21.48
N TRP A 150 1.60 -17.60 -21.52
CA TRP A 150 2.88 -17.45 -20.82
C TRP A 150 3.59 -16.14 -21.21
N SER A 151 3.46 -15.71 -22.48
CA SER A 151 4.02 -14.44 -22.95
C SER A 151 3.46 -13.24 -22.19
N ASP A 152 2.16 -13.27 -21.87
CA ASP A 152 1.47 -12.16 -21.21
C ASP A 152 1.85 -12.11 -19.73
N CYS A 153 1.96 -13.27 -19.07
CA CYS A 153 2.46 -13.39 -17.70
C CYS A 153 3.92 -12.93 -17.59
N ARG A 154 4.78 -13.36 -18.52
CA ARG A 154 6.18 -12.94 -18.56
C ARG A 154 6.29 -11.43 -18.74
N LYS A 155 5.53 -10.85 -19.66
CA LYS A 155 5.53 -9.40 -19.89
C LYS A 155 5.02 -8.63 -18.67
N PHE A 156 4.02 -9.16 -17.96
CA PHE A 156 3.56 -8.58 -16.70
C PHE A 156 4.69 -8.57 -15.65
N CYS A 157 5.42 -9.68 -15.49
CA CYS A 157 6.58 -9.73 -14.59
C CYS A 157 7.71 -8.80 -15.02
N GLU A 158 8.06 -8.75 -16.31
CA GLU A 158 9.12 -7.86 -16.82
C GLU A 158 8.83 -6.38 -16.56
N LEU A 159 7.55 -5.98 -16.64
CA LEU A 159 7.12 -4.61 -16.36
C LEU A 159 6.96 -4.34 -14.86
N GLY A 160 6.47 -5.31 -14.09
CA GLY A 160 6.16 -5.15 -12.67
C GLY A 160 7.35 -5.33 -11.74
N PHE A 161 8.30 -6.21 -12.10
CA PHE A 161 9.42 -6.57 -11.23
C PHE A 161 10.34 -5.39 -10.88
N PRO A 162 10.74 -4.51 -11.81
CA PRO A 162 11.57 -3.36 -11.47
C PRO A 162 10.91 -2.43 -10.44
N GLY A 163 9.63 -2.12 -10.63
CA GLY A 163 8.87 -1.29 -9.69
C GLY A 163 8.67 -1.97 -8.34
N ALA A 164 8.37 -3.27 -8.33
CA ALA A 164 8.26 -4.06 -7.11
C ALA A 164 9.59 -4.13 -6.34
N ALA A 165 10.71 -4.34 -7.04
CA ALA A 165 12.04 -4.39 -6.45
C ALA A 165 12.44 -3.03 -5.86
N MET A 166 12.15 -1.94 -6.56
CA MET A 166 12.41 -0.58 -6.06
C MET A 166 11.69 -0.33 -4.73
N ILE A 167 10.38 -0.57 -4.67
CA ILE A 167 9.58 -0.37 -3.45
C ILE A 167 9.98 -1.35 -2.35
N ALA A 168 10.29 -2.60 -2.68
CA ALA A 168 10.70 -3.61 -1.70
C ALA A 168 12.06 -3.28 -1.08
N LEU A 169 13.04 -2.84 -1.88
CA LEU A 169 14.35 -2.45 -1.38
C LEU A 169 14.26 -1.23 -0.46
N GLU A 170 13.41 -0.26 -0.81
CA GLU A 170 13.12 0.90 0.03
C GLU A 170 12.47 0.50 1.36
N ALA A 171 11.43 -0.34 1.32
CA ALA A 171 10.79 -0.86 2.52
C ALA A 171 11.78 -1.64 3.41
N TRP A 172 12.59 -2.52 2.83
CA TRP A 172 13.60 -3.27 3.58
C TRP A 172 14.71 -2.38 4.15
N ALA A 173 15.08 -1.29 3.49
CA ALA A 173 16.02 -0.32 4.04
C ALA A 173 15.48 0.34 5.32
N PHE A 174 14.19 0.66 5.38
CA PHE A 174 13.55 1.13 6.62
C PHE A 174 13.56 0.06 7.71
N GLU A 175 13.21 -1.18 7.40
CA GLU A 175 13.23 -2.28 8.38
C GLU A 175 14.64 -2.55 8.93
N VAL A 176 15.66 -2.56 8.06
CA VAL A 176 17.06 -2.70 8.49
C VAL A 176 17.47 -1.54 9.41
N THR A 177 17.05 -0.31 9.08
CA THR A 177 17.31 0.86 9.92
C THR A 177 16.61 0.73 11.28
N PHE A 178 15.35 0.28 11.28
CA PHE A 178 14.60 0.02 12.50
C PHE A 178 15.32 -1.01 13.39
N PHE A 179 15.79 -2.12 12.82
CA PHE A 179 16.59 -3.10 13.55
C PHE A 179 17.88 -2.50 14.11
N MET A 180 18.61 -1.69 13.33
CA MET A 180 19.81 -1.01 13.83
C MET A 180 19.51 -0.09 15.01
N VAL A 181 18.43 0.71 14.93
CA VAL A 181 18.02 1.61 16.02
C VAL A 181 17.58 0.82 17.26
N SER A 182 16.99 -0.36 17.09
CA SER A 182 16.58 -1.21 18.21
C SER A 182 17.73 -1.65 19.12
N TYR A 183 18.97 -1.71 18.60
CA TYR A 183 20.16 -1.99 19.40
C TYR A 183 20.73 -0.78 20.14
N ILE A 184 20.32 0.45 19.79
CA ILE A 184 20.85 1.68 20.41
C ILE A 184 20.18 1.91 21.76
N GLY A 185 18.86 1.76 21.82
CA GLY A 185 18.10 1.93 23.05
C GLY A 185 16.61 2.15 22.81
N PRO A 186 15.78 1.97 23.85
CA PRO A 186 14.33 2.07 23.74
C PRO A 186 13.85 3.48 23.37
N VAL A 187 14.47 4.52 23.94
CA VAL A 187 14.13 5.93 23.64
C VAL A 187 14.34 6.25 22.16
N GLN A 188 15.45 5.78 21.57
CA GLN A 188 15.74 5.98 20.15
C GLN A 188 14.79 5.19 19.25
N LEU A 189 14.44 3.96 19.66
CA LEU A 189 13.49 3.13 18.94
C LEU A 189 12.10 3.75 18.90
N ASP A 190 11.61 4.25 20.04
CA ASP A 190 10.31 4.92 20.14
C ASP A 190 10.28 6.21 19.33
N ALA A 191 11.33 7.02 19.42
CA ALA A 191 11.45 8.24 18.61
C ALA A 191 11.48 7.93 17.10
N HIS A 192 12.22 6.89 16.69
CA HIS A 192 12.27 6.46 15.30
C HIS A 192 10.90 5.96 14.82
N SER A 193 10.20 5.15 15.61
CA SER A 193 8.86 4.67 15.29
C SER A 193 7.85 5.81 15.15
N ALA A 194 7.87 6.80 16.06
CA ALA A 194 7.01 7.98 16.00
C ALA A 194 7.26 8.81 14.72
N LEU A 195 8.53 9.00 14.36
CA LEU A 195 8.91 9.70 13.14
C LEU A 195 8.51 8.93 11.88
N MET A 196 8.76 7.63 11.83
CA MET A 196 8.38 6.78 10.69
C MET A 196 6.86 6.75 10.48
N ASN A 197 6.07 6.65 11.55
CA ASN A 197 4.61 6.75 11.47
C ASN A 197 4.16 8.11 10.92
N THR A 198 4.78 9.20 11.41
CA THR A 198 4.48 10.56 10.93
C THR A 198 4.83 10.72 9.45
N GLN A 199 6.02 10.28 9.03
CA GLN A 199 6.43 10.37 7.63
C GLN A 199 5.58 9.46 6.73
N GLY A 200 5.25 8.25 7.17
CA GLY A 200 4.38 7.34 6.43
C GLY A 200 2.99 7.92 6.19
N PHE A 201 2.40 8.58 7.20
CA PHE A 201 1.13 9.28 7.05
C PHE A 201 1.21 10.42 6.01
N VAL A 202 2.27 11.23 6.10
CA VAL A 202 2.50 12.35 5.19
C VAL A 202 2.72 11.87 3.75
N TYR A 203 3.50 10.80 3.57
CA TYR A 203 3.76 10.15 2.30
C TYR A 203 2.51 9.57 1.65
N MET A 204 1.66 8.91 2.44
CA MET A 204 0.41 8.33 1.94
C MET A 204 -0.66 9.38 1.63
N SER A 205 -0.63 10.53 2.31
CA SER A 205 -1.68 11.56 2.19
C SER A 205 -1.74 12.18 0.80
N PHE A 206 -0.60 12.44 0.15
CA PHE A 206 -0.58 13.15 -1.12
C PHE A 206 0.50 12.67 -2.11
N PRO A 207 1.77 12.50 -1.72
CA PRO A 207 2.84 12.09 -2.65
C PRO A 207 2.54 10.79 -3.40
N LEU A 208 2.16 9.75 -2.65
CA LEU A 208 1.82 8.45 -3.24
C LEU A 208 0.58 8.56 -4.16
N ALA A 209 -0.44 9.30 -3.72
CA ALA A 209 -1.65 9.49 -4.51
C ALA A 209 -1.38 10.27 -5.81
N LEU A 210 -0.54 11.31 -5.73
CA LEU A 210 -0.12 12.12 -6.86
C LEU A 210 0.74 11.31 -7.84
N SER A 211 1.67 10.49 -7.34
CA SER A 211 2.47 9.55 -8.13
C SER A 211 1.56 8.60 -8.91
N ILE A 212 0.62 7.93 -8.25
CA ILE A 212 -0.34 7.02 -8.90
C ILE A 212 -1.16 7.77 -9.97
N ALA A 213 -1.65 8.97 -9.69
CA ALA A 213 -2.41 9.78 -10.63
C ALA A 213 -1.57 10.18 -11.85
N ALA A 214 -0.31 10.54 -11.63
CA ALA A 214 0.65 10.88 -12.67
C ALA A 214 0.95 9.68 -13.56
N SER A 215 1.24 8.49 -13.00
CA SER A 215 1.50 7.28 -13.80
C SER A 215 0.30 6.92 -14.68
N ILE A 216 -0.93 7.06 -14.16
CA ILE A 216 -2.16 6.82 -14.96
C ILE A 216 -2.29 7.87 -16.07
N ARG A 217 -2.09 9.16 -15.78
CA ARG A 217 -2.21 10.24 -16.76
C ARG A 217 -1.15 10.15 -17.85
N VAL A 218 0.11 9.99 -17.47
CA VAL A 218 1.24 9.84 -18.39
C VAL A 218 1.08 8.57 -19.23
N GLY A 219 0.67 7.46 -18.61
CA GLY A 219 0.37 6.21 -19.33
C GLY A 219 -0.73 6.37 -20.38
N HIS A 220 -1.80 7.10 -20.08
CA HIS A 220 -2.86 7.40 -21.05
C HIS A 220 -2.38 8.30 -22.20
N LEU A 221 -1.62 9.36 -21.91
CA LEU A 221 -1.13 10.31 -22.92
C LEU A 221 -0.11 9.66 -23.86
N LEU A 222 0.83 8.89 -23.31
CA LEU A 222 1.78 8.11 -24.12
C LEU A 222 1.04 7.06 -24.97
N GLY A 223 0.01 6.42 -24.42
CA GLY A 223 -0.85 5.50 -25.17
C GLY A 223 -1.67 6.17 -26.29
N ALA A 224 -1.93 7.48 -26.19
CA ALA A 224 -2.59 8.29 -27.21
C ALA A 224 -1.61 8.88 -28.24
N GLY A 225 -0.29 8.73 -28.06
CA GLY A 225 0.74 9.34 -28.91
C GLY A 225 1.04 10.81 -28.59
N GLU A 226 0.52 11.34 -27.48
CA GLU A 226 0.63 12.74 -27.07
C GLU A 226 1.86 12.97 -26.16
N ALA A 227 3.05 12.82 -26.73
CA ALA A 227 4.30 12.88 -25.95
C ALA A 227 4.56 14.24 -25.28
N GLU A 228 4.19 15.35 -25.92
CA GLU A 228 4.35 16.71 -25.35
C GLU A 228 3.44 16.92 -24.15
N GLU A 229 2.18 16.46 -24.21
CA GLU A 229 1.28 16.50 -23.06
C GLU A 229 1.77 15.63 -21.92
N ALA A 230 2.35 14.46 -22.24
CA ALA A 230 2.94 13.58 -21.23
C ALA A 230 4.09 14.26 -20.49
N ARG A 231 4.98 14.97 -21.20
CA ARG A 231 6.06 15.78 -20.59
C ARG A 231 5.52 16.88 -19.70
N LEU A 232 4.45 17.57 -20.15
CA LEU A 232 3.79 18.59 -19.34
C LEU A 232 3.20 17.99 -18.05
N ALA A 233 2.54 16.84 -18.15
CA ALA A 233 1.99 16.13 -16.99
C ALA A 233 3.07 15.75 -15.97
N CYS A 234 4.23 15.27 -16.43
CA CYS A 234 5.38 15.01 -15.55
C CYS A 234 5.86 16.29 -14.84
N ARG A 235 6.03 17.40 -15.57
CA ARG A 235 6.48 18.68 -14.97
C ARG A 235 5.50 19.20 -13.93
N VAL A 236 4.20 19.18 -14.23
CA VAL A 236 3.15 19.61 -13.29
C VAL A 236 3.15 18.74 -12.03
N THR A 237 3.32 17.43 -12.20
CA THR A 237 3.40 16.48 -11.06
C THR A 237 4.59 16.80 -10.16
N ILE A 238 5.78 17.01 -10.73
CA ILE A 238 6.99 17.35 -9.96
C ILE A 238 6.80 18.67 -9.21
N CYS A 239 6.31 19.72 -9.88
CA CYS A 239 6.08 21.02 -9.26
C CYS A 239 5.05 20.93 -8.11
N ASN A 240 3.96 20.19 -8.32
CA ASN A 240 2.92 20.02 -7.31
C ASN A 240 3.40 19.20 -6.11
N SER A 241 4.18 18.12 -6.36
CA SER A 241 4.79 17.31 -5.32
C SER A 241 5.75 18.16 -4.46
N LEU A 242 6.67 18.88 -5.10
CA LEU A 242 7.63 19.75 -4.40
C LEU A 242 6.92 20.85 -3.59
N ALA A 243 5.91 21.51 -4.16
CA ALA A 243 5.18 22.56 -3.46
C ALA A 243 4.46 22.02 -2.22
N PHE A 244 3.78 20.88 -2.35
CA PHE A 244 3.04 20.28 -1.26
C PHE A 244 3.95 19.73 -0.16
N MET A 245 5.02 19.02 -0.54
CA MET A 245 6.02 18.52 0.40
C MET A 245 6.76 19.65 1.11
N SER A 246 7.06 20.76 0.43
CA SER A 246 7.63 21.94 1.08
C SER A 246 6.66 22.53 2.10
N CYS A 247 5.37 22.60 1.77
CA CYS A 247 4.35 23.08 2.71
C CYS A 247 4.26 22.18 3.95
N LEU A 248 4.23 20.86 3.76
CA LEU A 248 4.17 19.91 4.88
C LEU A 248 5.44 19.85 5.71
N ALA A 249 6.62 19.96 5.08
CA ALA A 249 7.89 20.08 5.78
C ALA A 249 7.90 21.34 6.66
N MET A 250 7.45 22.49 6.13
CA MET A 250 7.32 23.72 6.90
C MET A 250 6.33 23.56 8.07
N LEU A 251 5.21 22.89 7.85
CA LEU A 251 4.25 22.60 8.91
C LEU A 251 4.87 21.72 10.01
N GLN A 252 5.60 20.67 9.63
CA GLN A 252 6.31 19.81 10.59
C GLN A 252 7.36 20.59 11.39
N LEU A 253 8.11 21.49 10.75
CA LEU A 253 9.08 22.34 11.44
C LEU A 253 8.43 23.28 12.46
N ILE A 254 7.29 23.88 12.13
CA ILE A 254 6.53 24.76 13.04
C ILE A 254 6.03 23.98 14.26
N PHE A 255 5.53 22.75 14.04
CA PHE A 255 4.95 21.91 15.08
C PHE A 255 5.92 20.88 15.66
N ARG A 256 7.24 21.00 15.42
CA ARG A 256 8.23 19.97 15.75
C ARG A 256 8.22 19.53 17.23
N GLU A 257 7.95 20.46 18.14
CA GLU A 257 7.90 20.20 19.59
C GLU A 257 6.61 19.52 20.04
N ARG A 258 5.58 19.50 19.17
CA ARG A 258 4.27 18.88 19.45
C ARG A 258 4.09 17.50 18.82
N ILE A 259 4.84 17.19 17.77
CA ILE A 259 4.71 15.92 17.05
C ILE A 259 5.00 14.73 17.97
N GLY A 260 6.03 14.81 18.81
CA GLY A 260 6.39 13.72 19.73
C GLY A 260 5.27 13.35 20.70
N TRP A 261 4.52 14.34 21.19
CA TRP A 261 3.41 14.17 22.14
C TRP A 261 2.21 13.39 21.58
N ILE A 262 2.14 13.19 20.25
CA ILE A 262 1.09 12.36 19.63
C ILE A 262 1.36 10.87 19.89
N TYR A 263 2.62 10.49 20.06
CA TYR A 263 3.06 9.10 20.09
C TYR A 263 3.57 8.65 21.46
N SER A 264 4.11 9.55 22.26
CA SER A 264 4.68 9.23 23.58
C SER A 264 4.47 10.35 24.59
N ASP A 265 4.26 9.96 25.84
CA ASP A 265 4.23 10.85 27.01
C ASP A 265 5.63 11.08 27.62
N ASP A 266 6.66 10.36 27.13
CA ASP A 266 8.03 10.49 27.61
C ASP A 266 8.73 11.73 27.02
N VAL A 267 9.15 12.63 27.92
CA VAL A 267 9.82 13.89 27.58
C VAL A 267 11.13 13.65 26.81
N GLU A 268 11.87 12.58 27.11
CA GLU A 268 13.12 12.26 26.42
C GLU A 268 12.87 11.87 24.97
N VAL A 269 11.83 11.05 24.72
CA VAL A 269 11.39 10.67 23.36
C VAL A 269 10.93 11.90 22.59
N VAL A 270 10.11 12.76 23.21
CA VAL A 270 9.60 13.98 22.58
C VAL A 270 10.74 14.94 22.21
N ALA A 271 11.71 15.14 23.10
CA ALA A 271 12.86 15.98 22.84
C ALA A 271 13.68 15.43 21.66
N LEU A 272 13.93 14.11 21.63
CA LEU A 272 14.66 13.47 20.55
C LEU A 272 13.92 13.60 19.21
N VAL A 273 12.60 13.34 19.18
CA VAL A 273 11.75 13.54 17.99
C VAL A 273 11.91 14.97 17.48
N SER A 274 11.74 15.98 18.34
CA SER A 274 11.85 17.40 17.98
C SER A 274 13.21 17.75 17.36
N THR A 275 14.30 17.16 17.85
CA THR A 275 15.64 17.37 17.27
C THR A 275 15.82 16.71 15.90
N LEU A 276 15.12 15.61 15.63
CA LEU A 276 15.24 14.84 14.38
C LEU A 276 14.26 15.32 13.28
N VAL A 277 13.18 16.02 13.63
CA VAL A 277 12.20 16.53 12.65
C VAL A 277 12.85 17.29 11.47
N PRO A 278 13.84 18.20 11.67
CA PRO A 278 14.47 18.89 10.55
C PRO A 278 15.15 17.95 9.55
N LEU A 279 15.79 16.88 10.04
CA LEU A 279 16.38 15.85 9.20
C LEU A 279 15.28 15.11 8.42
N CYS A 280 14.19 14.72 9.08
CA CYS A 280 13.04 14.09 8.43
C CYS A 280 12.40 14.98 7.36
N CYS A 281 12.38 16.30 7.55
CA CYS A 281 11.88 17.24 6.55
C CYS A 281 12.73 17.25 5.28
N THR A 282 14.06 17.12 5.41
CA THR A 282 14.93 16.99 4.22
C THR A 282 14.71 15.68 3.49
N PHE A 283 14.56 14.59 4.23
CA PHE A 283 14.22 13.27 3.69
C PHE A 283 12.88 13.32 2.94
N LEU A 284 11.86 13.93 3.54
CA LEU A 284 10.52 14.07 2.96
C LEU A 284 10.55 14.76 1.59
N LEU A 285 11.33 15.83 1.44
CA LEU A 285 11.44 16.54 0.16
C LEU A 285 12.06 15.67 -0.93
N VAL A 286 13.08 14.88 -0.59
CA VAL A 286 13.77 13.98 -1.52
C VAL A 286 12.86 12.81 -1.91
N ASP A 287 12.19 12.21 -0.93
CA ASP A 287 11.27 11.10 -1.14
C ASP A 287 10.05 11.51 -1.98
N GLY A 288 9.50 12.69 -1.73
CA GLY A 288 8.42 13.25 -2.56
C GLY A 288 8.81 13.51 -4.02
N LEU A 289 10.08 13.86 -4.25
CA LEU A 289 10.61 14.02 -5.61
C LEU A 289 10.81 12.66 -6.28
N GLN A 290 11.38 11.68 -5.57
CA GLN A 290 11.55 10.31 -6.05
C GLN A 290 10.19 9.71 -6.45
N SER A 291 9.18 9.85 -5.59
CA SER A 291 7.84 9.32 -5.86
C SER A 291 7.14 10.00 -7.03
N ALA A 292 7.40 11.28 -7.28
CA ALA A 292 6.87 11.98 -8.45
C ALA A 292 7.54 11.56 -9.77
N LEU A 293 8.73 10.94 -9.70
CA LEU A 293 9.52 10.46 -10.84
C LEU A 293 9.33 8.97 -11.14
N ALA A 294 8.85 8.20 -10.16
CA ALA A 294 8.54 6.77 -10.27
C ALA A 294 7.33 6.48 -11.18
#